data_AF-A0A2D6MHJ7-F1
#
_entry.id   AF-A0A2D6MHJ7-F1
#
_cell.length_a   1.000
_cell.length_b   1.000
_cell.length_c   1.000
_cell.angle_alpha   90.00
_cell.angle_beta   90.00
_cell.angle_gamma   90.00
#
_symmetry.space_group_name_H-M   'P 1'
#
loop_
_entity.id
_entity.type
_entity.pdbx_description
1 polymer ?
#
loop_
_entity_poly.entity_id
_entity_poly.type
_entity_poly.pdbx_seq_one_letter_code
_entity_poly.pdbx_strand_id
1 'polypeptide(L)'
;MSMAMQRAYIERLNYENDSRVKALHEHSWFVTLKEDNHSAWITLNEGLLEGLIDNEYLPADHDGKFRVSVKRIVCEICRGRGEIVNPAIDASGLTAEDFDEDPEFYENYMSGAYDTLCSGCQGLRVQLIPAYPEDLKDEIRAWEDDWSEYEEECRRERIMGC
;
A
#
# COMPACT_ATOMS: atom_id res chain seq x y z
N MET A 1 -12.91 -21.90 -20.63
CA MET A 1 -12.31 -21.89 -19.27
C MET A 1 -13.04 -22.90 -18.42
N SER A 2 -12.33 -23.78 -17.70
CA SER A 2 -12.95 -24.69 -16.74
C SER A 2 -13.47 -23.90 -15.52
N MET A 3 -14.45 -24.44 -14.78
CA MET A 3 -14.94 -23.80 -13.55
C MET A 3 -13.83 -23.60 -12.51
N ALA A 4 -12.84 -24.50 -12.47
CA ALA A 4 -11.67 -24.37 -11.59
C ALA A 4 -10.76 -23.18 -11.98
N MET A 5 -10.54 -22.94 -13.28
CA MET A 5 -9.81 -21.75 -13.75
C MET A 5 -10.57 -20.46 -13.45
N GLN A 6 -11.90 -20.47 -13.59
CA GLN A 6 -12.73 -19.30 -13.27
C GLN A 6 -12.66 -18.94 -11.79
N ARG A 7 -12.70 -19.95 -10.90
CA ARG A 7 -12.60 -19.73 -9.46
C ARG A 7 -11.23 -19.20 -9.04
N ALA A 8 -10.15 -19.81 -9.51
CA ALA A 8 -8.78 -19.34 -9.22
C ALA A 8 -8.53 -17.92 -9.74
N TYR A 9 -9.12 -17.56 -10.89
CA TYR A 9 -9.07 -16.22 -11.44
C TYR A 9 -9.80 -15.19 -10.55
N ILE A 10 -11.00 -15.52 -10.05
CA ILE A 10 -11.76 -14.65 -9.14
C ILE A 10 -11.04 -14.50 -7.79
N GLU A 11 -10.52 -15.57 -7.22
CA GLU A 11 -9.78 -15.54 -5.95
C GLU A 11 -8.54 -14.64 -6.06
N ARG A 12 -7.80 -14.73 -7.17
CA ARG A 12 -6.67 -13.84 -7.47
C ARG A 12 -7.11 -12.39 -7.63
N LEU A 13 -8.20 -12.13 -8.36
CA LEU A 13 -8.74 -10.77 -8.51
C LEU A 13 -9.15 -10.16 -7.17
N ASN A 14 -9.77 -10.95 -6.29
CA ASN A 14 -10.18 -10.48 -4.97
C ASN A 14 -8.97 -10.14 -4.11
N TYR A 15 -7.96 -11.01 -4.11
CA TYR A 15 -6.70 -10.78 -3.39
C TYR A 15 -5.97 -9.52 -3.91
N GLU A 16 -5.77 -9.40 -5.23
CA GLU A 16 -5.08 -8.25 -5.82
C GLU A 16 -5.88 -6.92 -5.66
N ASN A 17 -7.21 -7.00 -5.54
CA ASN A 17 -8.04 -5.82 -5.30
C ASN A 17 -8.21 -5.42 -3.84
N ASP A 18 -7.81 -6.29 -2.90
CA ASP A 18 -7.94 -6.02 -1.48
C ASP A 18 -7.11 -4.78 -1.08
N SER A 19 -7.76 -3.84 -0.42
CA SER A 19 -7.13 -2.61 0.08
C SER A 19 -5.88 -2.87 0.95
N ARG A 20 -5.86 -3.99 1.68
CA ARG A 20 -4.73 -4.42 2.51
C ARG A 20 -3.55 -4.85 1.66
N VAL A 21 -3.79 -5.51 0.53
CA VAL A 21 -2.73 -5.92 -0.40
C VAL A 21 -2.21 -4.71 -1.16
N LYS A 22 -3.11 -3.82 -1.60
CA LYS A 22 -2.73 -2.57 -2.29
C LYS A 22 -1.82 -1.69 -1.43
N ALA A 23 -2.14 -1.51 -0.16
CA ALA A 23 -1.32 -0.73 0.77
C ALA A 23 0.11 -1.28 0.98
N LEU A 24 0.38 -2.54 0.62
CA LEU A 24 1.73 -3.11 0.64
C LEU A 24 2.55 -2.69 -0.58
N HIS A 25 1.89 -2.47 -1.71
CA HIS A 25 2.49 -2.20 -3.01
C HIS A 25 2.48 -0.73 -3.40
N GLU A 26 1.78 0.11 -2.64
CA GLU A 26 1.67 1.55 -2.91
C GLU A 26 3.06 2.20 -2.94
N HIS A 27 3.50 2.57 -4.14
CA HIS A 27 4.75 3.28 -4.34
C HIS A 27 4.64 4.69 -3.77
N SER A 28 5.19 4.90 -2.57
CA SER A 28 5.33 6.23 -2.02
C SER A 28 6.43 6.99 -2.78
N TRP A 29 6.16 8.25 -3.13
CA TRP A 29 7.14 9.17 -3.71
C TRP A 29 8.32 9.49 -2.77
N PHE A 30 8.27 8.99 -1.53
CA PHE A 30 9.34 9.02 -0.54
C PHE A 30 9.63 7.62 0.04
N VAL A 31 10.88 7.37 0.43
CA VAL A 31 11.39 6.06 0.85
C VAL A 31 11.56 5.94 2.36
N THR A 32 11.88 7.03 3.06
CA THR A 32 12.17 7.00 4.50
C THR A 32 11.59 8.22 5.16
N LEU A 33 10.98 8.03 6.33
CA LEU A 33 10.46 9.11 7.16
C LEU A 33 11.12 9.01 8.54
N LYS A 34 12.00 9.98 8.85
CA LYS A 34 12.64 10.08 10.17
C LYS A 34 11.98 11.20 10.96
N GLU A 35 11.15 10.83 11.93
CA GLU A 35 10.34 11.78 12.71
C GLU A 35 11.17 12.66 13.64
N ASP A 36 10.72 13.91 13.76
CA ASP A 36 11.04 14.85 14.82
C ASP A 36 9.77 15.66 15.15
N ASN A 37 8.96 15.14 16.11
CA ASN A 37 7.66 15.61 16.63
C ASN A 37 6.56 16.01 15.62
N HIS A 38 6.80 17.01 14.77
CA HIS A 38 5.87 17.56 13.74
C HIS A 38 6.51 17.74 12.36
N SER A 39 7.80 17.43 12.24
CA SER A 39 8.54 17.43 11.00
C SER A 39 9.16 16.08 10.77
N ALA A 40 9.39 15.71 9.52
CA ALA A 40 10.23 14.57 9.21
C ALA A 40 11.16 14.88 8.06
N TRP A 41 12.26 14.16 8.04
CA TRP A 41 13.10 14.05 6.86
C TRP A 41 12.51 12.98 5.96
N ILE A 42 12.21 13.39 4.73
CA ILE A 42 11.87 12.49 3.65
C ILE A 42 13.06 12.37 2.69
N THR A 43 13.20 11.20 2.10
CA THR A 43 14.09 10.96 0.96
C THR A 43 13.21 10.61 -0.22
N LEU A 44 13.32 11.34 -1.34
CA LEU A 44 12.56 11.05 -2.54
C LEU A 44 12.86 9.65 -3.09
N ASN A 45 11.88 9.07 -3.77
CA ASN A 45 12.09 7.89 -4.60
C ASN A 45 13.13 8.17 -5.69
N GLU A 46 13.98 7.19 -6.01
CA GLU A 46 15.04 7.34 -7.02
C GLU A 46 14.48 7.77 -8.38
N GLY A 47 13.39 7.14 -8.85
CA GLY A 47 12.78 7.50 -10.13
C GLY A 47 12.18 8.92 -10.15
N LEU A 48 11.67 9.38 -9.01
CA LEU A 48 11.21 10.77 -8.88
C LEU A 48 12.39 11.75 -8.84
N LEU A 49 13.45 11.43 -8.09
CA LEU A 49 14.63 12.27 -7.97
C LEU A 49 15.31 12.45 -9.34
N GLU A 50 15.50 11.36 -10.09
CA GLU A 50 16.05 11.40 -11.45
C GLU A 50 15.19 12.29 -12.36
N GLY A 51 13.87 12.10 -12.35
CA GLY A 51 12.95 12.92 -13.14
C GLY A 51 12.99 14.42 -12.78
N LEU A 52 13.13 14.76 -11.49
CA LEU A 52 13.24 16.16 -11.06
C LEU A 52 14.59 16.79 -11.45
N ILE A 53 15.68 16.03 -11.44
CA ILE A 53 17.00 16.50 -11.88
C ILE A 53 17.02 16.70 -13.40
N ASP A 54 16.51 15.73 -14.17
CA ASP A 54 16.52 15.78 -15.63
C ASP A 54 15.70 16.94 -16.19
N ASN A 55 14.64 17.32 -15.48
CA ASN A 55 13.79 18.47 -15.82
C ASN A 55 14.25 19.79 -15.19
N GLU A 56 15.45 19.84 -14.62
CA GLU A 56 16.07 21.04 -14.02
C GLU A 56 15.32 21.65 -12.82
N TYR A 57 14.39 20.91 -12.18
CA TYR A 57 13.71 21.34 -10.95
C TYR A 57 14.62 21.24 -9.72
N LEU A 58 15.58 20.31 -9.75
CA LEU A 58 16.60 20.14 -8.72
C LEU A 58 18.00 20.15 -9.35
N PRO A 59 19.02 20.64 -8.62
CA PRO A 59 20.39 20.57 -9.10
C PRO A 59 20.88 19.11 -9.12
N ALA A 60 21.77 18.78 -10.05
CA ALA A 60 22.23 17.41 -10.27
C ALA A 60 22.98 16.78 -9.07
N ASP A 61 23.44 17.60 -8.13
CA ASP A 61 24.08 17.18 -6.88
C ASP A 61 23.11 17.13 -5.69
N HIS A 62 21.81 17.37 -5.90
CA HIS A 62 20.81 17.31 -4.83
C HIS A 62 20.66 15.88 -4.32
N ASP A 63 20.68 15.70 -3.00
CA ASP A 63 20.61 14.38 -2.35
C ASP A 63 19.18 13.86 -2.13
N GLY A 64 18.19 14.54 -2.73
CA GLY A 64 16.78 14.20 -2.66
C GLY A 64 16.16 14.28 -1.26
N LYS A 65 16.81 14.93 -0.29
CA LYS A 65 16.28 15.02 1.07
C LYS A 65 15.55 16.32 1.32
N PHE A 66 14.33 16.21 1.84
CA PHE A 66 13.51 17.37 2.20
C PHE A 66 13.06 17.26 3.64
N ARG A 67 12.95 18.42 4.30
CA ARG A 67 12.30 18.53 5.59
C ARG A 67 10.87 19.01 5.38
N VAL A 68 9.91 18.15 5.73
CA VAL A 68 8.49 18.42 5.52
C VAL A 68 7.73 18.34 6.84
N SER A 69 6.59 19.03 6.90
CA SER A 69 5.64 18.85 8.00
C SER A 69 4.91 17.51 7.84
N VAL A 70 4.59 16.85 8.94
CA VAL A 70 3.92 15.54 8.92
C VAL A 70 2.62 15.60 9.69
N LYS A 71 1.56 15.05 9.08
CA LYS A 71 0.28 14.81 9.74
C LYS A 71 0.17 13.34 10.11
N ARG A 72 -0.21 13.07 11.36
CA ARG A 72 -0.56 11.72 11.80
C ARG A 72 -2.05 11.52 11.62
N ILE A 73 -2.44 10.49 10.89
CA ILE A 73 -3.82 10.05 10.78
C ILE A 73 -3.94 8.62 11.30
N VAL A 74 -5.12 8.25 11.81
CA VAL A 74 -5.40 6.85 12.14
C VAL A 74 -5.32 6.05 10.84
N CYS A 75 -4.60 4.93 10.85
CA CYS A 75 -4.45 4.11 9.66
C CYS A 75 -5.83 3.63 9.20
N GLU A 76 -6.20 3.93 7.94
CA GLU A 76 -7.52 3.60 7.41
C GLU A 76 -7.71 2.10 7.19
N ILE A 77 -6.60 1.39 6.93
CA ILE A 77 -6.57 -0.06 6.67
C ILE A 77 -6.90 -0.86 7.94
N CYS A 78 -6.12 -0.70 9.01
CA CYS A 78 -6.36 -1.42 10.27
C CYS A 78 -7.32 -0.67 11.22
N ARG A 79 -7.71 0.56 10.89
CA ARG A 79 -8.55 1.45 11.72
C ARG A 79 -8.02 1.60 13.14
N GLY A 80 -6.70 1.70 13.28
CA GLY A 80 -6.01 1.88 14.56
C GLY A 80 -5.75 0.60 15.36
N ARG A 81 -6.06 -0.59 14.83
CA ARG A 81 -5.72 -1.87 15.48
C ARG A 81 -4.22 -2.17 15.43
N GLY A 82 -3.57 -1.83 14.31
CA GLY A 82 -2.16 -2.16 14.02
C GLY A 82 -2.00 -3.52 13.33
N GLU A 83 -3.04 -4.34 13.37
CA GLU A 83 -3.09 -5.67 12.80
C GLU A 83 -4.31 -5.80 11.87
N ILE A 84 -4.19 -6.71 10.92
CA ILE A 84 -5.22 -7.09 9.96
C ILE A 84 -5.21 -8.60 9.80
N VAL A 85 -6.35 -9.18 9.48
CA VAL A 85 -6.40 -10.59 9.05
C VAL A 85 -5.60 -10.71 7.76
N ASN A 86 -4.82 -11.78 7.64
CA ASN A 86 -4.07 -12.08 6.43
C ASN A 86 -5.00 -12.14 5.20
N PRO A 87 -4.85 -11.24 4.20
CA PRO A 87 -5.70 -11.22 3.02
C PRO A 87 -5.70 -12.52 2.22
N ALA A 88 -4.64 -13.34 2.33
CA ALA A 88 -4.61 -14.65 1.69
C ALA A 88 -5.69 -15.62 2.21
N ILE A 89 -6.31 -15.31 3.36
CA ILE A 89 -7.31 -16.16 4.03
C ILE A 89 -8.72 -15.65 3.78
N ASP A 90 -8.96 -14.34 3.88
CA ASP A 90 -10.31 -13.78 3.90
C ASP A 90 -10.62 -12.80 2.74
N ALA A 91 -9.67 -12.49 1.86
CA ALA A 91 -9.93 -11.54 0.75
C ALA A 91 -10.97 -12.05 -0.25
N SER A 92 -11.17 -13.37 -0.35
CA SER A 92 -12.21 -13.98 -1.21
C SER A 92 -13.55 -14.17 -0.49
N GLY A 93 -13.67 -13.71 0.75
CA GLY A 93 -14.83 -13.92 1.61
C GLY A 93 -14.82 -15.31 2.25
N LEU A 94 -15.31 -15.38 3.49
CA LEU A 94 -15.58 -16.63 4.20
C LEU A 94 -17.09 -16.76 4.35
N THR A 95 -17.60 -17.94 4.04
CA THR A 95 -19.02 -18.28 4.16
C THR A 95 -19.31 -18.92 5.52
N ALA A 96 -20.59 -19.03 5.88
CA ALA A 96 -20.98 -19.75 7.10
C ALA A 96 -20.60 -21.24 7.04
N GLU A 97 -20.64 -21.84 5.84
CA GLU A 97 -20.25 -23.23 5.62
C GLU A 97 -18.77 -23.46 5.94
N ASP A 98 -17.89 -22.50 5.60
CA ASP A 98 -16.46 -22.56 5.93
C ASP A 98 -16.19 -22.61 7.45
N PHE A 99 -17.10 -22.05 8.26
CA PHE A 99 -17.01 -22.06 9.73
C PHE A 99 -17.74 -23.25 10.37
N ASP A 100 -18.81 -23.73 9.74
CA ASP A 100 -19.58 -24.88 10.22
C ASP A 100 -18.86 -26.22 9.94
N GLU A 101 -18.11 -26.29 8.85
CA GLU A 101 -17.35 -27.49 8.46
C GLU A 101 -16.04 -27.65 9.26
N ASP A 102 -15.46 -26.55 9.74
CA ASP A 102 -14.23 -26.55 10.55
C ASP A 102 -14.36 -25.63 11.79
N PRO A 103 -14.81 -26.18 12.93
CA PRO A 103 -14.93 -25.43 14.19
C PRO A 103 -13.58 -24.90 14.71
N GLU A 104 -12.48 -25.58 14.42
CA GLU A 104 -11.14 -25.17 14.84
C GLU A 104 -10.67 -23.96 14.01
N PHE A 105 -10.97 -23.94 12.71
CA PHE A 105 -10.75 -22.77 11.86
C PHE A 105 -11.54 -21.55 12.36
N TYR A 106 -12.80 -21.71 12.77
CA TYR A 106 -13.59 -20.62 13.34
C TYR A 106 -12.97 -20.05 14.62
N GLU A 107 -12.56 -20.91 15.55
CA GLU A 107 -11.90 -20.48 16.80
C GLU A 107 -10.57 -19.76 16.52
N ASN A 108 -9.74 -20.30 15.62
CA ASN A 108 -8.48 -19.69 15.21
C ASN A 108 -8.71 -18.33 14.52
N TYR A 109 -9.71 -18.22 13.67
CA TYR A 109 -10.09 -16.98 13.00
C TYR A 109 -10.56 -15.91 14.00
N MET A 110 -11.46 -16.27 14.91
CA MET A 110 -11.98 -15.34 15.92
C MET A 110 -10.96 -14.95 16.99
N SER A 111 -9.97 -15.81 17.26
CA SER A 111 -8.88 -15.53 18.19
C SER A 111 -7.78 -14.63 17.61
N GLY A 112 -7.83 -14.34 16.30
CA GLY A 112 -6.79 -13.55 15.62
C GLY A 112 -5.52 -14.34 15.30
N ALA A 113 -5.58 -15.68 15.29
CA ALA A 113 -4.41 -16.54 14.98
C ALA A 113 -3.82 -16.27 13.58
N TYR A 114 -4.59 -15.64 12.71
CA TYR A 114 -4.20 -15.27 11.35
C TYR A 114 -3.92 -13.78 11.18
N ASP A 115 -3.94 -13.00 12.26
CA ASP A 115 -3.65 -11.59 12.20
C ASP A 115 -2.16 -11.37 11.90
N THR A 116 -1.90 -10.45 10.99
CA THR A 116 -0.57 -10.01 10.59
C THR A 116 -0.44 -8.52 10.84
N LEU A 117 0.80 -8.02 10.85
CA LEU A 117 1.04 -6.58 10.93
C LEU A 117 0.34 -5.90 9.75
N CYS A 118 -0.35 -4.81 10.05
CA CYS A 118 -1.03 -4.02 9.03
C CYS A 118 -0.04 -3.57 7.97
N SER A 119 -0.27 -3.95 6.71
CA SER A 119 0.55 -3.54 5.56
C SER A 119 0.68 -2.02 5.44
N GLY A 120 -0.39 -1.27 5.71
CA GLY A 120 -0.39 0.18 5.55
C GLY A 120 0.29 0.99 6.67
N CYS A 121 0.42 0.46 7.88
CA CYS A 121 1.07 1.18 9.00
C CYS A 121 2.15 0.38 9.74
N GLN A 122 2.39 -0.85 9.33
CA GLN A 122 3.38 -1.77 9.91
C GLN A 122 3.27 -1.91 11.43
N GLY A 123 2.04 -1.93 11.97
CA GLY A 123 1.79 -2.05 13.40
C GLY A 123 1.75 -0.73 14.17
N LEU A 124 2.07 0.40 13.55
CA LEU A 124 2.13 1.71 14.22
C LEU A 124 0.74 2.29 14.56
N ARG A 125 -0.35 1.72 14.00
CA ARG A 125 -1.75 2.16 14.18
C ARG A 125 -2.08 3.53 13.56
N VAL A 126 -1.06 4.25 13.12
CA VAL A 126 -1.15 5.56 12.47
C VAL A 126 -0.35 5.55 11.18
N GLN A 127 -0.82 6.32 10.20
CA GLN A 127 -0.08 6.63 8.99
C GLN A 127 0.44 8.06 9.08
N LEU A 128 1.69 8.23 8.63
CA LEU A 128 2.37 9.51 8.57
C LEU A 128 2.25 10.04 7.16
N ILE A 129 1.48 11.12 7.00
CA ILE A 129 1.31 11.78 5.71
C ILE A 129 2.26 12.98 5.69
N PRO A 130 3.39 12.91 4.96
CA PRO A 130 4.22 14.08 4.74
C PRO A 130 3.47 15.09 3.86
N ALA A 131 3.61 16.36 4.18
CA ALA A 131 3.23 17.43 3.26
C ALA A 131 4.18 17.42 2.05
N TYR A 132 3.65 17.77 0.88
CA TYR A 132 4.47 18.03 -0.30
C TYR A 132 5.44 19.21 -0.02
N PRO A 133 6.69 19.16 -0.50
CA PRO A 133 7.50 20.35 -0.67
C PRO A 133 6.75 21.34 -1.56
N GLU A 134 6.60 22.59 -1.12
CA GLU A 134 5.74 23.57 -1.81
C GLU A 134 6.18 23.78 -3.26
N ASP A 135 7.49 23.79 -3.51
CA ASP A 135 8.08 24.06 -4.82
C ASP A 135 8.05 22.87 -5.80
N LEU A 136 7.67 21.68 -5.32
CA LEU A 136 7.68 20.43 -6.11
C LEU A 136 6.32 19.73 -6.14
N LYS A 137 5.30 20.38 -5.60
CA LYS A 137 4.01 19.75 -5.31
C LYS A 137 3.29 19.28 -6.56
N ASP A 138 3.36 20.06 -7.64
CA ASP A 138 2.64 19.74 -8.87
C ASP A 138 3.36 18.63 -9.65
N GLU A 139 4.69 18.60 -9.59
CA GLU A 139 5.55 17.60 -10.21
C GLU A 139 5.42 16.25 -9.52
N ILE A 140 5.41 16.25 -8.18
CA ILE A 140 5.19 15.02 -7.40
C ILE A 140 3.81 14.45 -7.70
N ARG A 141 2.78 15.30 -7.80
CA ARG A 141 1.43 14.85 -8.16
C ARG A 141 1.37 14.25 -9.56
N ALA A 142 1.99 14.90 -10.54
CA ALA A 142 2.06 14.36 -11.90
C ALA A 142 2.73 12.98 -11.92
N TRP A 143 3.81 12.81 -11.14
CA TRP A 143 4.45 11.51 -10.98
C TRP A 143 3.53 10.47 -10.32
N GLU A 144 2.81 10.83 -9.25
CA GLU A 144 1.85 9.93 -8.60
C GLU A 144 0.75 9.48 -9.57
N ASP A 145 0.22 10.40 -10.37
CA ASP A 145 -0.80 10.12 -11.38
C ASP A 145 -0.26 9.16 -12.47
N ASP A 146 0.90 9.46 -13.05
CA ASP A 146 1.54 8.62 -14.08
C ASP A 146 1.82 7.19 -13.57
N TRP A 147 2.30 7.06 -12.33
CA TRP A 147 2.56 5.75 -11.71
C TRP A 147 1.29 4.97 -11.44
N SER A 148 0.21 5.65 -11.00
CA SER A 148 -1.09 5.02 -10.79
C SER A 148 -1.63 4.44 -12.10
N GLU A 149 -1.52 5.19 -13.20
CA GLU A 149 -1.94 4.72 -14.53
C GLU A 149 -1.13 3.50 -14.99
N TYR A 150 0.20 3.55 -14.84
CA TYR A 150 1.09 2.43 -15.17
C TYR A 150 0.80 1.17 -14.33
N GLU A 151 0.56 1.34 -13.03
CA GLU A 151 0.20 0.23 -12.16
C GLU A 151 -1.13 -0.41 -12.55
N GLU A 152 -2.12 0.40 -12.93
CA GLU A 152 -3.40 -0.09 -13.42
C GLU A 152 -3.24 -0.88 -14.72
N GLU A 153 -2.40 -0.41 -15.64
CA GLU A 153 -2.07 -1.13 -16.87
C GLU A 153 -1.36 -2.46 -16.57
N CYS A 154 -0.27 -2.45 -15.79
CA CYS A 154 0.44 -3.65 -15.37
C CYS A 154 -0.46 -4.65 -14.63
N ARG A 155 -1.39 -4.15 -13.82
CA ARG A 155 -2.41 -4.98 -13.15
C ARG A 155 -3.31 -5.66 -14.19
N ARG A 156 -3.80 -4.93 -15.19
CA ARG A 156 -4.61 -5.49 -16.28
C ARG A 156 -3.84 -6.53 -17.09
N GLU A 157 -2.55 -6.32 -17.32
CA GLU A 157 -1.69 -7.31 -18.01
C GLU A 157 -1.49 -8.58 -17.19
N ARG A 158 -1.18 -8.46 -15.89
CA ARG A 158 -1.04 -9.60 -14.96
C ARG A 158 -2.31 -10.44 -14.83
N ILE A 159 -3.47 -9.81 -15.03
CA ILE A 159 -4.78 -10.45 -15.05
C ILE A 159 -5.05 -11.18 -16.38
N MET A 160 -4.63 -10.60 -17.50
CA MET A 160 -4.88 -11.14 -18.85
C MET A 160 -3.86 -12.21 -19.31
N GLY A 161 -2.68 -12.27 -18.68
CA GLY A 161 -1.59 -13.20 -19.01
C GLY A 161 -1.77 -14.64 -18.50
N CYS A 162 -3.01 -15.18 -18.48
CA CYS A 162 -3.31 -16.54 -18.04
C CYS A 162 -3.82 -17.44 -19.17
#